data_AF-A0A804UJC1-F1
#
_entry.id   AF-A0A804UJC1-F1
#
_cell.length_a   1.000
_cell.length_b   1.000
_cell.length_c   1.000
_cell.angle_alpha   90.00
_cell.angle_beta   90.00
_cell.angle_gamma   90.00
#
_symmetry.space_group_name_H-M   'P 1'
#
loop_
_entity.id
_entity.type
_entity.pdbx_description
1 polymer ?
#
loop_
_entity_poly.entity_id
_entity_poly.type
_entity_poly.pdbx_seq_one_letter_code
_entity_poly.pdbx_strand_id
1 'polypeptide(L)'
;MKPPHAKCSLAPAGRLRSAALTFQHSGASHSSKWRENNGHHVDYDQRPDIFSGTIRYASVHAHLGSTGSRRDDLELLAYTLIFLIRGRLPWQGYQGDTKSFLVCKKKMAATLEMLCCYCPAQFKQFLEIVTNMKFDEEPNYAKLISLFDGLIEAPASKQIRTDGLSRLDRNVEDCLQI
;
A
#
# COMPACT_ATOMS: atom_id res chain seq x y z
N MET A 1 -45.87 2.77 29.85
CA MET A 1 -44.97 1.67 29.44
C MET A 1 -43.54 2.15 29.61
N LYS A 2 -42.79 1.53 30.54
CA LYS A 2 -41.41 1.89 30.91
C LYS A 2 -40.45 0.99 30.12
N PRO A 3 -39.41 1.51 29.46
CA PRO A 3 -38.42 0.67 28.78
C PRO A 3 -37.51 -0.05 29.79
N PRO A 4 -36.97 -1.23 29.45
CA PRO A 4 -36.21 -2.07 30.38
C PRO A 4 -34.82 -1.51 30.68
N HIS A 5 -34.46 -1.55 31.96
CA HIS A 5 -33.12 -1.25 32.46
C HIS A 5 -32.13 -2.35 32.06
N ALA A 6 -31.14 -2.03 31.23
CA ALA A 6 -29.96 -2.88 31.03
C ALA A 6 -28.91 -2.53 32.10
N LYS A 7 -28.60 -3.51 32.96
CA LYS A 7 -27.55 -3.42 33.98
C LYS A 7 -26.18 -3.53 33.31
N CYS A 8 -25.33 -2.53 33.52
CA CYS A 8 -23.93 -2.57 33.13
C CYS A 8 -23.14 -3.39 34.17
N SER A 9 -22.61 -4.55 33.77
CA SER A 9 -21.67 -5.32 34.57
C SER A 9 -20.25 -4.96 34.16
N LEU A 10 -19.49 -4.33 35.06
CA LEU A 10 -18.06 -4.14 34.87
C LEU A 10 -17.35 -5.50 34.90
N ALA A 11 -16.65 -5.83 33.82
CA ALA A 11 -15.62 -6.86 33.81
C ALA A 11 -14.25 -6.22 34.13
N PRO A 12 -13.34 -6.94 34.83
CA PRO A 12 -12.15 -6.36 35.43
C PRO A 12 -11.05 -6.08 34.40
N ALA A 13 -10.21 -5.11 34.76
CA ALA A 13 -9.05 -4.65 34.02
C ALA A 13 -8.10 -5.79 33.62
N GLY A 14 -7.82 -5.91 32.31
CA GLY A 14 -6.90 -6.92 31.82
C GLY A 14 -6.50 -6.74 30.36
N ARG A 15 -5.32 -6.15 30.18
CA ARG A 15 -4.42 -6.26 29.02
C ARG A 15 -4.76 -5.40 27.79
N LEU A 16 -4.06 -4.25 27.73
CA LEU A 16 -3.89 -3.39 26.57
C LEU A 16 -3.56 -4.22 25.33
N ARG A 17 -4.48 -4.30 24.37
CA ARG A 17 -4.18 -4.61 22.98
C ARG A 17 -4.45 -3.36 22.17
N SER A 18 -3.40 -2.95 21.45
CA SER A 18 -3.31 -1.87 20.48
C SER A 18 -4.66 -1.39 19.97
N ALA A 19 -5.00 -0.13 20.25
CA ALA A 19 -6.11 0.56 19.61
C ALA A 19 -5.87 0.52 18.09
N ALA A 20 -6.68 -0.28 17.39
CA ALA A 20 -6.78 -0.21 15.94
C ALA A 20 -7.58 1.05 15.60
N LEU A 21 -6.98 1.95 14.83
CA LEU A 21 -7.73 3.01 14.14
C LEU A 21 -8.69 2.34 13.16
N THR A 22 -9.96 2.21 13.53
CA THR A 22 -11.02 1.82 12.61
C THR A 22 -11.43 3.04 11.80
N PHE A 23 -10.83 3.22 10.62
CA PHE A 23 -11.39 4.05 9.58
C PHE A 23 -12.49 3.25 8.86
N GLN A 24 -13.76 3.61 9.10
CA GLN A 24 -14.87 3.16 8.27
C GLN A 24 -14.83 3.88 6.92
N HIS A 25 -14.12 3.30 5.96
CA HIS A 25 -14.39 3.50 4.54
C HIS A 25 -14.29 2.14 3.87
N SER A 26 -15.44 1.49 3.65
CA SER A 26 -15.64 0.36 2.71
C SER A 26 -14.39 -0.47 2.43
N GLY A 27 -13.82 -1.08 3.47
CA GLY A 27 -12.53 -1.75 3.40
C GLY A 27 -12.71 -3.23 3.15
N ALA A 28 -12.81 -3.63 1.88
CA ALA A 28 -12.42 -4.98 1.52
C ALA A 28 -10.93 -5.10 1.87
N SER A 29 -10.58 -5.96 2.81
CA SER A 29 -9.18 -6.29 3.08
C SER A 29 -8.65 -7.02 1.84
N HIS A 30 -7.96 -6.30 0.94
CA HIS A 30 -7.35 -6.84 -0.28
C HIS A 30 -6.09 -7.69 0.00
N SER A 31 -5.92 -8.18 1.23
CA SER A 31 -4.80 -9.04 1.60
C SER A 31 -5.04 -10.44 1.08
N SER A 32 -4.26 -10.82 0.05
CA SER A 32 -4.25 -12.19 -0.48
C SER A 32 -3.16 -13.00 0.21
N LYS A 33 -3.44 -14.27 0.50
CA LYS A 33 -2.47 -15.18 1.10
C LYS A 33 -1.44 -15.58 0.05
N TRP A 34 -0.15 -15.35 0.32
CA TRP A 34 0.96 -15.67 -0.60
C TRP A 34 1.71 -16.96 -0.22
N ARG A 35 1.49 -17.47 1.00
CA ARG A 35 2.11 -18.69 1.53
C ARG A 35 1.06 -19.55 2.20
N GLU A 36 1.04 -20.83 1.90
CA GLU A 36 0.19 -21.84 2.52
C GLU A 36 0.62 -22.19 3.95
N ASN A 37 -0.22 -22.92 4.70
CA ASN A 37 0.09 -23.30 6.08
C ASN A 37 1.29 -24.27 6.18
N ASN A 38 1.56 -25.01 5.10
CA ASN A 38 2.68 -25.93 4.96
C ASN A 38 4.02 -25.20 4.66
N GLY A 39 4.00 -23.87 4.53
CA GLY A 39 5.18 -23.06 4.21
C GLY A 39 5.46 -22.91 2.71
N HIS A 40 4.73 -23.60 1.84
CA HIS A 40 4.87 -23.49 0.40
C HIS A 40 4.31 -22.16 -0.12
N HIS A 41 4.96 -21.60 -1.13
CA HIS A 41 4.43 -20.47 -1.86
C HIS A 41 3.16 -20.89 -2.61
N VAL A 42 2.16 -20.01 -2.69
CA VAL A 42 0.98 -20.29 -3.53
C VAL A 42 1.39 -20.50 -4.97
N ASP A 43 0.68 -21.40 -5.66
CA ASP A 43 0.92 -21.65 -7.07
C ASP A 43 0.63 -20.42 -7.93
N TYR A 44 1.38 -20.29 -9.02
CA TYR A 44 1.14 -19.25 -10.00
C TYR A 44 -0.11 -19.56 -10.81
N ASP A 45 -1.09 -18.65 -10.79
CA ASP A 45 -2.24 -18.63 -11.69
C ASP A 45 -2.34 -17.24 -12.36
N GLN A 46 -2.92 -17.16 -13.56
CA GLN A 46 -3.13 -15.92 -14.29
C GLN A 46 -4.54 -15.85 -14.88
N ARG A 47 -5.29 -14.83 -14.46
CA ARG A 47 -6.69 -14.58 -14.85
C ARG A 47 -6.84 -13.15 -15.36
N PRO A 48 -6.60 -12.88 -16.66
CA PRO A 48 -6.55 -11.52 -17.22
C PRO A 48 -7.83 -10.70 -17.07
N ASP A 49 -8.97 -11.37 -16.83
CA ASP A 49 -10.29 -10.79 -16.57
C ASP A 49 -10.45 -10.27 -15.14
N ILE A 50 -9.58 -10.69 -14.21
CA ILE A 50 -9.63 -10.33 -12.80
C ILE A 50 -8.50 -9.35 -12.47
N PHE A 51 -8.87 -8.13 -12.11
CA PHE A 51 -7.95 -7.13 -11.57
C PHE A 51 -8.31 -6.80 -10.13
N SER A 52 -7.31 -6.75 -9.25
CA SER A 52 -7.46 -6.33 -7.86
C SER A 52 -6.38 -5.30 -7.50
N GLY A 53 -6.77 -4.30 -6.71
CA GLY A 53 -5.88 -3.24 -6.24
C GLY A 53 -6.14 -1.88 -6.88
N THR A 54 -5.32 -0.89 -6.53
CA THR A 54 -5.45 0.47 -7.05
C THR A 54 -4.65 0.62 -8.34
N ILE A 55 -5.34 0.79 -9.48
CA ILE A 55 -4.76 0.94 -10.84
C ILE A 55 -3.46 1.77 -10.87
N ARG A 56 -3.43 2.90 -10.14
CA ARG A 56 -2.28 3.81 -10.12
C ARG A 56 -1.00 3.16 -9.61
N TYR A 57 -1.11 2.34 -8.56
CA TYR A 57 0.03 1.80 -7.81
C TYR A 57 0.20 0.29 -7.95
N ALA A 58 -0.79 -0.44 -8.48
CA ALA A 58 -0.70 -1.88 -8.71
C ALA A 58 0.51 -2.26 -9.57
N SER A 59 1.06 -3.45 -9.40
CA SER A 59 2.15 -3.94 -10.25
C SER A 59 1.68 -4.19 -11.69
N VAL A 60 2.63 -4.31 -12.63
CA VAL A 60 2.32 -4.80 -13.99
C VAL A 60 1.67 -6.19 -13.93
N HIS A 61 2.14 -7.06 -13.05
CA HIS A 61 1.62 -8.42 -12.92
C HIS A 61 0.16 -8.44 -12.44
N ALA A 62 -0.21 -7.56 -11.51
CA ALA A 62 -1.60 -7.40 -11.06
C ALA A 62 -2.50 -6.93 -12.21
N HIS A 63 -2.02 -6.03 -13.08
CA HIS A 63 -2.77 -5.63 -14.28
C HIS A 63 -2.97 -6.77 -15.29
N LEU A 64 -2.04 -7.71 -15.34
CA LEU A 64 -2.11 -8.90 -16.19
C LEU A 64 -2.92 -10.04 -15.55
N GLY A 65 -3.53 -9.79 -14.39
CA GLY A 65 -4.32 -10.78 -13.66
C GLY A 65 -3.50 -11.91 -13.05
N SER A 66 -2.19 -11.72 -12.88
CA SER A 66 -1.34 -12.70 -12.21
C SER A 66 -1.69 -12.81 -10.74
N THR A 67 -1.51 -14.00 -10.18
CA THR A 67 -1.61 -14.24 -8.73
C THR A 67 -0.67 -13.28 -7.99
N GLY A 68 -1.18 -12.65 -6.94
CA GLY A 68 -0.41 -11.69 -6.15
C GLY A 68 0.67 -12.36 -5.32
N SER A 69 1.83 -11.71 -5.22
CA SER A 69 3.01 -12.18 -4.51
C SER A 69 3.75 -11.04 -3.82
N ARG A 70 4.79 -11.38 -3.04
CA ARG A 70 5.60 -10.40 -2.29
C ARG A 70 6.23 -9.32 -3.17
N ARG A 71 6.59 -9.63 -4.43
CA ARG A 71 7.17 -8.66 -5.35
C ARG A 71 6.18 -7.56 -5.74
N ASP A 72 4.88 -7.89 -5.78
CA ASP A 72 3.83 -6.95 -6.17
C ASP A 72 3.64 -5.85 -5.13
N ASP A 73 3.73 -6.20 -3.84
CA ASP A 73 3.70 -5.26 -2.73
C ASP A 73 4.92 -4.30 -2.78
N LEU A 74 6.10 -4.83 -3.12
CA LEU A 74 7.32 -4.02 -3.25
C LEU A 74 7.28 -3.10 -4.49
N GLU A 75 6.70 -3.56 -5.60
CA GLU A 75 6.54 -2.75 -6.82
C GLU A 75 5.55 -1.60 -6.57
N LEU A 76 4.46 -1.90 -5.87
CA LEU A 76 3.51 -0.91 -5.38
C LEU A 76 4.17 0.12 -4.46
N LEU A 77 5.02 -0.33 -3.54
CA LEU A 77 5.79 0.54 -2.67
C LEU A 77 6.71 1.45 -3.48
N ALA A 78 7.43 0.92 -4.48
CA ALA A 78 8.30 1.70 -5.35
C ALA A 78 7.53 2.82 -6.07
N TYR A 79 6.39 2.49 -6.69
CA TYR A 79 5.54 3.49 -7.37
C TYR A 79 4.97 4.52 -6.41
N THR A 80 4.61 4.12 -5.20
CA THR A 80 4.11 5.03 -4.16
C THR A 80 5.20 6.01 -3.73
N LEU A 81 6.40 5.51 -3.46
CA LEU A 81 7.56 6.32 -3.07
C LEU A 81 7.95 7.32 -4.17
N ILE A 82 8.00 6.89 -5.43
CA ILE A 82 8.27 7.78 -6.57
C ILE A 82 7.16 8.84 -6.69
N PHE A 83 5.90 8.45 -6.50
CA PHE A 83 4.78 9.40 -6.50
C PHE A 83 4.90 10.45 -5.38
N LEU A 84 5.32 10.06 -4.18
CA LEU A 84 5.49 10.99 -3.06
C LEU A 84 6.58 12.04 -3.34
N ILE A 85 7.66 11.65 -4.04
CA ILE A 85 8.73 12.59 -4.41
C ILE A 85 8.33 13.48 -5.59
N ARG A 86 7.75 12.89 -6.64
CA ARG A 86 7.49 13.59 -7.90
C ARG A 86 6.13 14.27 -7.97
N GLY A 87 5.22 13.95 -7.07
CA GLY A 87 3.81 14.35 -7.07
C GLY A 87 2.97 13.72 -8.20
N ARG A 88 3.60 13.04 -9.17
CA ARG A 88 2.91 12.41 -10.31
C ARG A 88 3.63 11.18 -10.87
N LEU A 89 2.86 10.28 -11.46
CA LEU A 89 3.30 9.13 -12.25
C LEU A 89 2.93 9.31 -13.74
N PRO A 90 3.71 8.75 -14.68
CA PRO A 90 3.51 8.95 -16.13
C PRO A 90 2.20 8.39 -16.71
N TRP A 91 1.48 7.57 -15.94
CA TRP A 91 0.24 6.87 -16.35
C TRP A 91 -1.01 7.42 -15.65
N GLN A 92 -1.00 8.68 -15.21
CA GLN A 92 -2.20 9.36 -14.70
C GLN A 92 -3.06 9.94 -15.82
N GLY A 93 -4.35 10.13 -15.56
CA GLY A 93 -5.29 10.80 -16.48
C GLY A 93 -6.14 9.88 -17.35
N TYR A 94 -5.87 8.57 -17.38
CA TYR A 94 -6.72 7.60 -18.07
C TYR A 94 -8.06 7.40 -17.35
N GLN A 95 -9.14 7.27 -18.13
CA GLN A 95 -10.52 7.09 -17.68
C GLN A 95 -11.24 6.03 -18.52
N GLY A 96 -12.40 5.58 -18.05
CA GLY A 96 -13.21 4.55 -18.70
C GLY A 96 -12.74 3.11 -18.44
N ASP A 97 -13.43 2.15 -19.04
CA ASP A 97 -13.26 0.71 -18.76
C ASP A 97 -11.90 0.17 -19.22
N THR A 98 -11.30 0.79 -20.24
CA THR A 98 -9.97 0.41 -20.76
C THR A 98 -8.81 1.02 -19.97
N LYS A 99 -9.10 1.81 -18.93
CA LYS A 99 -8.09 2.50 -18.11
C LYS A 99 -7.03 1.56 -17.56
N SER A 100 -7.42 0.40 -17.03
CA SER A 100 -6.48 -0.57 -16.45
C SER A 100 -5.46 -1.04 -17.50
N PHE A 101 -5.94 -1.37 -18.70
CA PHE A 101 -5.12 -1.79 -19.83
C PHE A 101 -4.16 -0.69 -20.30
N LEU A 102 -4.64 0.55 -20.45
CA LEU A 102 -3.81 1.69 -20.86
C LEU A 102 -2.70 1.99 -19.84
N VAL A 103 -3.01 1.90 -18.55
CA VAL A 103 -2.03 2.06 -17.47
C VAL A 103 -0.99 0.94 -17.52
N CYS A 104 -1.41 -0.31 -17.69
CA CYS A 104 -0.51 -1.46 -17.83
C CYS A 104 0.47 -1.25 -18.99
N LYS A 105 -0.04 -0.92 -20.19
CA LYS A 105 0.78 -0.65 -21.37
C LYS A 105 1.79 0.47 -21.11
N LYS A 106 1.37 1.54 -20.42
CA LYS A 106 2.25 2.66 -20.08
C LYS A 106 3.32 2.29 -19.06
N LYS A 107 3.01 1.43 -18.07
CA LYS A 107 3.99 0.90 -17.11
C LYS A 107 5.05 0.04 -17.79
N MET A 108 4.63 -0.89 -18.66
CA MET A 108 5.55 -1.75 -19.41
C MET A 108 6.48 -0.96 -20.35
N ALA A 109 6.01 0.19 -20.87
CA ALA A 109 6.81 1.07 -21.72
C ALA A 109 7.66 2.10 -20.95
N ALA A 110 7.47 2.22 -19.63
CA ALA A 110 8.19 3.21 -18.82
C ALA A 110 9.59 2.70 -18.48
N THR A 111 10.61 3.50 -18.76
CA THR A 111 11.98 3.17 -18.36
C THR A 111 12.25 3.59 -16.92
N LEU A 112 13.21 2.92 -16.28
CA LEU A 112 13.69 3.27 -14.93
C LEU A 112 14.16 4.73 -14.87
N GLU A 113 14.85 5.21 -15.91
CA GLU A 113 15.32 6.59 -16.04
C GLU A 113 14.16 7.57 -16.08
N MET A 114 13.10 7.26 -16.83
CA MET A 114 11.93 8.13 -16.95
C MET A 114 11.20 8.24 -15.60
N LEU A 115 11.05 7.13 -14.89
CA LEU A 115 10.38 7.07 -13.60
C LEU A 115 11.18 7.71 -12.48
N CYS A 116 12.48 7.46 -12.44
CA CYS A 116 13.36 7.92 -11.37
C CYS A 116 14.10 9.22 -11.73
N CYS A 117 13.74 9.89 -12.84
CA CYS A 117 14.27 11.21 -13.14
C CYS A 117 14.03 12.15 -11.94
N TYR A 118 15.09 12.85 -11.52
CA TYR A 118 15.14 13.70 -10.32
C TYR A 118 14.94 13.00 -8.97
N CYS A 119 14.89 11.67 -8.93
CA CYS A 119 14.93 10.91 -7.67
C CYS A 119 16.39 10.58 -7.30
N PRO A 120 16.71 10.42 -6.01
CA PRO A 120 17.99 9.84 -5.60
C PRO A 120 18.23 8.47 -6.25
N ALA A 121 19.50 8.13 -6.51
CA ALA A 121 19.88 6.91 -7.23
C ALA A 121 19.33 5.62 -6.59
N GLN A 122 19.14 5.63 -5.27
CA GLN A 122 18.58 4.55 -4.46
C GLN A 122 17.19 4.11 -4.93
N PHE A 123 16.35 5.04 -5.41
CA PHE A 123 15.00 4.72 -5.90
C PHE A 123 15.06 3.94 -7.21
N LYS A 124 16.02 4.30 -8.09
CA LYS A 124 16.26 3.57 -9.33
C LYS A 124 16.74 2.15 -9.02
N GLN A 125 17.71 2.01 -8.11
CA GLN A 125 18.24 0.71 -7.68
C GLN A 125 17.16 -0.16 -7.03
N PHE A 126 16.34 0.42 -6.15
CA PHE A 126 15.23 -0.27 -5.51
C PHE A 126 14.22 -0.77 -6.54
N LEU A 127 13.77 0.11 -7.44
CA LEU A 127 12.81 -0.25 -8.48
C LEU A 127 13.38 -1.32 -9.42
N GLU A 128 14.65 -1.20 -9.82
CA GLU A 128 15.33 -2.18 -10.68
C GLU A 128 15.36 -3.57 -10.05
N ILE A 129 15.73 -3.69 -8.77
CA ILE A 129 15.73 -4.98 -8.06
C ILE A 129 14.32 -5.55 -8.02
N VAL A 130 13.32 -4.74 -7.64
CA VAL A 130 11.93 -5.17 -7.47
C VAL A 130 11.30 -5.63 -8.78
N THR A 131 11.49 -4.90 -9.89
CA THR A 131 10.91 -5.28 -11.19
C THR A 131 11.52 -6.55 -11.78
N ASN A 132 12.68 -6.99 -11.29
CA ASN A 132 13.36 -8.20 -11.77
C ASN A 132 13.14 -9.43 -10.84
N MET A 133 12.40 -9.29 -9.74
CA MET A 133 12.13 -10.42 -8.84
C MET A 133 11.20 -11.46 -9.48
N LYS A 134 11.50 -12.74 -9.23
CA LYS A 134 10.59 -13.84 -9.60
C LYS A 134 9.38 -13.87 -8.69
N PHE A 135 8.31 -14.51 -9.15
CA PHE A 135 7.04 -14.62 -8.43
C PHE A 135 7.17 -15.22 -7.02
N ASP A 136 7.93 -16.30 -6.90
CA ASP A 136 8.15 -17.07 -5.67
C ASP A 136 9.43 -16.66 -4.92
N GLU A 137 10.18 -15.69 -5.45
CA GLU A 137 11.43 -15.23 -4.86
C GLU A 137 11.22 -14.64 -3.47
N GLU A 138 12.14 -14.96 -2.54
CA GLU A 138 12.16 -14.35 -1.22
C GLU A 138 12.93 -13.02 -1.25
N PRO A 139 12.26 -11.87 -1.03
CA PRO A 139 12.96 -10.60 -1.09
C PRO A 139 13.97 -10.47 0.04
N ASN A 140 15.19 -10.06 -0.30
CA ASN A 140 16.19 -9.68 0.72
C ASN A 140 15.85 -8.28 1.25
N TYR A 141 14.90 -8.21 2.20
CA TYR A 141 14.43 -6.96 2.78
C TYR A 141 15.57 -6.14 3.42
N ALA A 142 16.54 -6.80 4.07
CA ALA A 142 17.68 -6.11 4.67
C ALA A 142 18.49 -5.33 3.62
N LYS A 143 18.77 -5.95 2.47
CA LYS A 143 19.45 -5.30 1.33
C LYS A 143 18.61 -4.15 0.76
N LEU A 144 17.30 -4.35 0.63
CA LEU A 144 16.40 -3.31 0.10
C LEU A 144 16.34 -2.08 1.00
N ILE A 145 16.29 -2.29 2.32
CA ILE A 145 16.31 -1.23 3.33
C ILE A 145 17.66 -0.52 3.30
N SER A 146 18.77 -1.28 3.25
CA SER A 146 20.13 -0.70 3.30
C SER A 146 20.46 0.20 2.11
N LEU A 147 19.72 0.10 0.99
CA LEU A 147 19.84 1.05 -0.12
C LEU A 147 19.61 2.50 0.36
N PHE A 148 18.72 2.70 1.34
CA PHE A 148 18.29 4.02 1.79
C PHE A 148 19.05 4.54 3.02
N ASP A 149 20.01 3.79 3.57
CA ASP A 149 20.74 4.17 4.79
C ASP A 149 21.44 5.54 4.66
N GLY A 150 21.96 5.87 3.47
CA GLY A 150 22.59 7.17 3.20
C GLY A 150 21.63 8.32 2.93
N LEU A 151 20.32 8.05 2.80
CA LEU A 151 19.27 9.07 2.58
C LEU A 151 18.51 9.39 3.87
N ILE A 152 18.40 8.40 4.75
CA ILE A 152 17.77 8.54 6.06
C ILE A 152 18.87 8.99 7.01
N GLU A 153 19.10 10.31 7.12
CA GLU A 153 19.88 10.81 8.25
C GLU A 153 19.25 10.29 9.54
N ALA A 154 20.08 9.77 10.46
CA ALA A 154 19.63 9.41 11.81
C ALA A 154 18.78 10.56 12.34
N PRO A 155 17.58 10.29 12.86
CA PRO A 155 16.62 11.34 13.11
C PRO A 155 17.24 12.35 14.06
N ALA A 156 17.58 13.54 13.55
CA ALA A 156 17.68 14.74 14.38
C ALA A 156 16.25 15.08 14.83
N SER A 157 15.65 14.20 15.65
CA SER A 157 14.40 14.37 16.39
C SER A 157 13.38 15.31 15.73
N LYS A 158 13.13 15.18 14.43
CA LYS A 158 11.99 15.85 13.81
C LYS A 158 10.86 14.86 13.93
N GLN A 159 10.25 14.87 15.12
CA GLN A 159 8.93 14.31 15.36
C GLN A 159 8.09 14.63 14.12
N ILE A 160 7.59 13.59 13.43
CA ILE A 160 6.66 13.78 12.33
C ILE A 160 5.52 14.62 12.91
N ARG A 161 5.41 15.86 12.43
CA ARG A 161 4.45 16.83 12.93
C ARG A 161 3.05 16.36 12.51
N THR A 162 2.38 15.64 13.39
CA THR A 162 1.02 15.10 13.20
C THR A 162 -0.06 16.11 13.59
N ASP A 163 0.25 17.40 13.70
CA ASP A 163 -0.65 18.48 14.11
C ASP A 163 -1.88 18.64 13.18
N GLY A 164 -1.84 18.03 11.99
CA GLY A 164 -3.01 17.87 11.12
C GLY A 164 -3.97 16.73 11.52
N LEU A 165 -3.53 15.76 12.32
CA LEU A 165 -4.32 14.59 12.73
C LEU A 165 -5.25 14.90 13.91
N SER A 166 -4.97 15.95 14.68
CA SER A 166 -5.77 16.36 15.85
C SER A 166 -6.94 17.30 15.53
N ARG A 167 -7.19 17.65 14.25
CA ARG A 167 -8.29 18.56 13.86
C ARG A 167 -9.55 17.86 13.36
N LEU A 168 -9.58 16.52 13.32
CA LEU A 168 -10.79 15.76 12.96
C LEU A 168 -11.53 15.18 14.18
N ASP A 169 -10.99 15.33 15.39
CA ASP A 169 -11.64 14.85 16.64
C ASP A 169 -12.51 15.91 17.34
N ARG A 170 -12.78 17.06 16.70
CA ARG A 170 -13.64 18.12 17.28
C ARG A 170 -14.89 18.48 16.48
N ASN A 171 -15.20 17.79 15.38
CA ASN A 171 -16.36 18.11 14.55
C ASN A 171 -17.35 16.94 14.36
N VAL A 172 -17.34 15.94 15.24
CA VAL A 172 -18.34 14.86 15.20
C VAL A 172 -19.59 15.16 16.05
N GLU A 173 -19.56 16.18 16.92
CA GLU A 173 -20.72 16.56 17.74
C GLU A 173 -21.60 17.68 17.13
N ASP A 174 -21.11 18.45 16.14
CA ASP A 174 -21.87 19.59 15.57
C ASP A 174 -22.77 19.23 14.37
N CYS A 175 -22.81 17.96 13.94
CA CYS A 175 -23.68 17.51 12.83
C CYS A 175 -24.92 16.71 13.26
N LEU A 176 -25.25 16.65 14.56
CA LEU A 176 -26.47 16.00 15.07
C LEU A 176 -27.59 16.96 15.51
N GLN A 177 -27.53 18.22 15.08
CA GLN A 177 -28.64 19.15 15.17
C GLN A 177 -28.80 19.93 13.87
N ILE A 178 -29.51 19.34 12.91
CA ILE A 178 -30.51 19.93 11.99
C ILE A 178 -31.35 18.77 11.46
#